data_AF-A0A2D8BDN8-F1
#
_entry.id   AF-A0A2D8BDN8-F1
#
_cell.length_a   1.000
_cell.length_b   1.000
_cell.length_c   1.000
_cell.angle_alpha   90.00
_cell.angle_beta   90.00
_cell.angle_gamma   90.00
#
_symmetry.space_group_name_H-M   'P 1'
#
loop_
_entity.id
_entity.type
_entity.pdbx_description
1 polymer ?
#
loop_
_entity_poly.entity_id
_entity_poly.type
_entity_poly.pdbx_seq_one_letter_code
_entity_poly.pdbx_strand_id
1 'polypeptide(L)'
;MTHPQRHGARPAWLAAAVTPLLLALVACGGDSDNDHGGSAGPATRTGTFVDSPVAGLDYAGTDSAAGVTNDAGQFQYQDGETLTFSIGDLPLGSAKGARQLTPLTITEGADAAEDDRVSNKLVLLQTLDQDGDLNNGIQITEAIRTLVSDNAAGIDFDQATGSFGASLAPLLTELENNELFTDTDPRPRQVRDAADALAHFSRSTGARTVV
;
A
#
# COMPACT_ATOMS: atom_id res chain seq x y z
N MET A 1 46.45 -30.64 55.62
CA MET A 1 46.42 -29.91 56.90
C MET A 1 46.99 -28.52 56.70
N THR A 2 46.23 -27.54 57.14
CA THR A 2 46.55 -26.11 57.31
C THR A 2 47.97 -25.83 57.78
N HIS A 3 48.69 -24.86 57.15
CA HIS A 3 49.45 -23.73 57.75
C HIS A 3 50.46 -23.10 56.73
N PRO A 4 51.01 -21.88 56.96
CA PRO A 4 50.80 -20.69 56.10
C PRO A 4 52.11 -19.89 55.83
N GLN A 5 51.97 -18.59 55.52
CA GLN A 5 52.96 -17.49 55.69
C GLN A 5 54.06 -17.46 54.61
N ARG A 6 54.57 -16.34 54.11
CA ARG A 6 54.41 -14.88 54.25
C ARG A 6 55.31 -14.27 53.16
N HIS A 7 55.11 -13.00 52.83
CA HIS A 7 56.15 -11.97 52.61
C HIS A 7 55.83 -11.03 51.44
N GLY A 8 56.13 -9.75 51.65
CA GLY A 8 55.98 -8.67 50.68
C GLY A 8 55.17 -7.53 51.29
N ALA A 9 55.71 -6.81 52.26
CA ALA A 9 56.45 -5.56 52.04
C ALA A 9 55.52 -4.38 51.67
N ARG A 10 55.42 -3.45 52.62
CA ARG A 10 54.75 -2.14 52.48
C ARG A 10 55.64 -1.22 51.65
N PRO A 11 55.05 -0.28 50.88
CA PRO A 11 55.13 1.14 51.28
C PRO A 11 53.80 1.86 50.99
N ALA A 12 53.18 2.69 51.84
CA ALA A 12 53.63 3.85 52.59
C ALA A 12 53.99 5.08 51.73
N TRP A 13 53.03 5.68 51.02
CA TRP A 13 53.13 7.10 50.62
C TRP A 13 51.79 7.82 50.80
N LEU A 14 51.89 9.01 51.40
CA LEU A 14 50.85 9.98 51.74
C LEU A 14 50.36 10.77 50.52
N ALA A 15 49.11 11.24 50.57
CA ALA A 15 48.60 12.58 50.22
C ALA A 15 47.10 12.44 49.84
N ALA A 16 46.12 12.89 50.62
CA ALA A 16 45.71 14.26 50.95
C ALA A 16 45.04 15.05 49.80
N ALA A 17 43.90 15.68 50.15
CA ALA A 17 43.08 16.69 49.43
C ALA A 17 42.02 16.17 48.43
N VAL A 18 40.70 16.22 48.71
CA VAL A 18 39.74 17.36 48.91
C VAL A 18 39.25 17.97 47.58
N THR A 19 38.06 17.50 47.12
CA THR A 19 36.83 18.17 46.55
C THR A 19 36.92 19.54 45.80
N PRO A 20 35.88 20.01 45.05
CA PRO A 20 34.85 19.38 44.19
C PRO A 20 34.51 20.19 42.88
N LEU A 21 33.55 19.68 42.09
CA LEU A 21 32.45 20.36 41.36
C LEU A 21 32.68 21.69 40.58
N LEU A 22 32.36 21.68 39.27
CA LEU A 22 31.47 22.63 38.55
C LEU A 22 31.47 22.32 37.03
N LEU A 23 30.41 21.70 36.51
CA LEU A 23 30.16 21.64 35.05
C LEU A 23 29.34 22.86 34.66
N ALA A 24 29.88 23.69 33.76
CA ALA A 24 29.18 24.80 33.14
C ALA A 24 28.26 24.27 32.02
N LEU A 25 26.95 24.50 32.15
CA LEU A 25 26.00 24.38 31.04
C LEU A 25 26.15 25.62 30.15
N VAL A 26 26.57 25.43 28.90
CA VAL A 26 26.43 26.44 27.85
C VAL A 26 25.02 26.30 27.27
N ALA A 27 24.15 27.26 27.63
CA ALA A 27 22.92 27.52 26.93
C ALA A 27 23.24 28.43 25.73
N CYS A 28 23.11 27.91 24.52
CA CYS A 28 23.15 28.71 23.30
C CYS A 28 21.70 28.90 22.82
N GLY A 29 21.17 30.10 23.04
CA GLY A 29 19.97 30.59 22.36
C GLY A 29 20.35 31.10 20.97
N GLY A 30 19.60 30.65 19.97
CA GLY A 30 19.70 31.11 18.59
C GLY A 30 18.30 31.44 18.08
N ASP A 31 17.99 32.73 18.10
CA ASP A 31 16.84 33.36 17.45
C ASP A 31 17.16 33.49 15.95
N SER A 32 16.23 33.05 15.09
CA SER A 32 16.36 33.19 13.63
C SER A 32 14.97 33.23 13.02
N ASP A 33 14.39 34.42 13.01
CA ASP A 33 13.26 34.78 12.16
C ASP A 33 13.66 34.64 10.69
N ASN A 34 13.08 33.65 10.02
CA ASN A 34 13.16 33.47 8.58
C ASN A 34 11.73 33.51 8.03
N ASP A 35 11.22 34.72 7.79
CA ASP A 35 10.04 34.97 6.97
C ASP A 35 10.33 34.58 5.52
N HIS A 36 10.17 33.29 5.21
CA HIS A 36 10.07 32.81 3.84
C HIS A 36 8.60 32.74 3.48
N GLY A 37 8.11 33.83 2.88
CA GLY A 37 6.90 33.84 2.05
C GLY A 37 7.11 32.98 0.80
N GLY A 38 7.27 31.67 1.00
CA GLY A 38 7.17 30.70 -0.06
C GLY A 38 5.70 30.63 -0.46
N SER A 39 5.39 30.98 -1.70
CA SER A 39 4.15 30.54 -2.32
C SER A 39 4.17 29.01 -2.25
N ALA A 40 3.53 28.45 -1.23
CA ALA A 40 3.41 27.01 -1.09
C ALA A 40 2.79 26.51 -2.38
N GLY A 41 3.53 25.70 -3.14
CA GLY A 41 2.96 24.97 -4.26
C GLY A 41 1.71 24.21 -3.78
N PRO A 42 0.81 23.83 -4.69
CA PRO A 42 -0.39 23.08 -4.31
C PRO A 42 0.00 21.91 -3.41
N ALA A 43 -0.63 21.84 -2.23
CA ALA A 43 -0.24 20.90 -1.20
C ALA A 43 -0.55 19.47 -1.65
N THR A 44 0.47 18.64 -1.79
CA THR A 44 0.32 17.20 -2.04
C THR A 44 -0.38 16.53 -0.87
N ARG A 45 -1.40 15.73 -1.17
CA ARG A 45 -2.15 14.89 -0.24
C ARG A 45 -1.90 13.43 -0.53
N THR A 46 -2.21 12.61 0.46
CA THR A 46 -2.15 11.15 0.35
C THR A 46 -3.56 10.60 0.49
N GLY A 47 -3.93 9.68 -0.41
CA GLY A 47 -5.13 8.88 -0.33
C GLY A 47 -4.79 7.40 -0.38
N THR A 48 -5.77 6.54 -0.13
CA THR A 48 -5.63 5.08 -0.22
C THR A 48 -6.67 4.52 -1.19
N PHE A 49 -6.25 3.61 -2.06
CA PHE A 49 -7.15 2.83 -2.92
C PHE A 49 -7.57 1.55 -2.20
N VAL A 50 -8.88 1.31 -2.06
CA VAL A 50 -9.45 0.28 -1.17
C VAL A 50 -10.40 -0.68 -1.90
N ASP A 51 -10.00 -1.95 -1.91
CA ASP A 51 -10.77 -3.20 -1.88
C ASP A 51 -9.97 -4.17 -0.96
N SER A 52 -9.77 -3.75 0.30
CA SER A 52 -8.46 -3.83 1.01
C SER A 52 -7.40 -2.91 0.38
N PRO A 53 -6.35 -2.47 1.10
CA PRO A 53 -5.32 -1.64 0.49
C PRO A 53 -4.75 -2.30 -0.77
N VAL A 54 -4.89 -1.65 -1.93
CA VAL A 54 -4.46 -2.23 -3.22
C VAL A 54 -3.11 -1.66 -3.62
N ALA A 55 -2.07 -2.47 -3.53
CA ALA A 55 -0.72 -2.15 -3.95
C ALA A 55 -0.53 -2.49 -5.44
N GLY A 56 0.23 -1.65 -6.13
CA GLY A 56 0.64 -1.92 -7.51
C GLY A 56 -0.31 -1.45 -8.62
N LEU A 57 -1.22 -0.53 -8.33
CA LEU A 57 -2.00 0.17 -9.36
C LEU A 57 -1.21 1.36 -9.89
N ASP A 58 -1.16 1.52 -11.21
CA ASP A 58 -0.68 2.76 -11.81
C ASP A 58 -1.72 3.86 -11.60
N TYR A 59 -1.26 5.06 -11.30
CA TYR A 59 -2.13 6.23 -11.23
C TYR A 59 -1.45 7.45 -11.85
N ALA A 60 -2.25 8.33 -12.45
CA ALA A 60 -1.81 9.63 -12.95
C ALA A 60 -2.86 10.69 -12.66
N GLY A 61 -2.42 11.82 -12.12
CA GLY A 61 -3.27 13.00 -11.93
C GLY A 61 -3.17 13.98 -13.09
N THR A 62 -4.13 14.89 -13.17
CA THR A 62 -4.06 16.02 -14.11
C THR A 62 -2.94 16.99 -13.76
N ASP A 63 -2.55 17.05 -12.48
CA ASP A 63 -1.57 18.00 -11.95
C ASP A 63 -0.44 17.31 -11.16
N SER A 64 -0.68 16.10 -10.63
CA SER A 64 0.33 15.27 -9.96
C SER A 64 1.09 14.36 -10.92
N ALA A 65 2.33 14.03 -10.55
CA ALA A 65 3.15 13.08 -11.29
C ALA A 65 2.54 11.67 -11.23
N ALA A 66 2.68 10.92 -12.33
CA ALA A 66 2.30 9.52 -12.36
C ALA A 66 3.10 8.71 -11.33
N GLY A 67 2.47 7.66 -10.79
CA GLY A 67 3.06 6.80 -9.78
C GLY A 67 2.35 5.46 -9.69
N VAL A 68 2.72 4.71 -8.66
CA VAL A 68 2.20 3.38 -8.38
C VAL A 68 1.74 3.34 -6.93
N THR A 69 0.58 2.76 -6.64
CA THR A 69 0.14 2.60 -5.25
C THR A 69 1.12 1.72 -4.47
N ASN A 70 1.54 2.19 -3.29
CA ASN A 70 2.49 1.43 -2.46
C ASN A 70 1.82 0.26 -1.71
N ASP A 71 2.58 -0.45 -0.89
CA ASP A 71 2.10 -1.60 -0.10
C ASP A 71 0.93 -1.28 0.85
N ALA A 72 0.77 -0.01 1.23
CA ALA A 72 -0.37 0.48 2.02
C ALA A 72 -1.53 0.98 1.14
N GLY A 73 -1.52 0.68 -0.16
CA GLY A 73 -2.46 1.14 -1.18
C GLY A 73 -2.45 2.65 -1.41
N GLN A 74 -1.41 3.35 -0.99
CA GLN A 74 -1.40 4.82 -0.98
C GLN A 74 -1.01 5.41 -2.33
N PHE A 75 -1.70 6.49 -2.71
CA PHE A 75 -1.37 7.34 -3.85
C PHE A 75 -1.26 8.81 -3.41
N GLN A 76 -0.55 9.61 -4.20
CA GLN A 76 -0.42 11.05 -4.00
C GLN A 76 -1.31 11.83 -4.96
N TYR A 77 -1.89 12.93 -4.49
CA TYR A 77 -2.74 13.79 -5.31
C TYR A 77 -2.79 15.24 -4.83
N GLN A 78 -3.32 16.14 -5.64
CA GLN A 78 -3.61 17.54 -5.33
C GLN A 78 -5.12 17.81 -5.26
N ASP A 79 -5.51 18.84 -4.53
CA ASP A 79 -6.93 19.19 -4.39
C ASP A 79 -7.59 19.57 -5.70
N GLY A 80 -8.73 18.95 -5.97
CA GLY A 80 -9.56 19.24 -7.14
C GLY A 80 -9.10 18.55 -8.43
N GLU A 81 -7.93 17.89 -8.42
CA GLU A 81 -7.46 17.14 -9.57
C GLU A 81 -8.28 15.86 -9.80
N THR A 82 -8.23 15.36 -11.03
CA THR A 82 -8.78 14.04 -11.37
C THR A 82 -7.63 13.05 -11.48
N LEU A 83 -7.78 11.90 -10.82
CA LEU A 83 -6.85 10.77 -10.92
C LEU A 83 -7.44 9.70 -11.83
N THR A 84 -6.62 9.15 -12.71
CA THR A 84 -6.91 7.94 -13.49
C THR A 84 -6.10 6.78 -12.93
N PHE A 85 -6.71 5.61 -12.80
CA PHE A 85 -6.07 4.38 -12.32
C PHE A 85 -6.07 3.30 -13.41
N SER A 86 -4.98 2.52 -13.49
CA SER A 86 -4.83 1.40 -14.41
C SER A 86 -3.96 0.27 -13.81
N ILE A 87 -3.93 -0.87 -14.51
CA ILE A 87 -2.94 -1.93 -14.31
C ILE A 87 -2.21 -2.08 -15.64
N GLY A 88 -1.03 -1.45 -15.76
CA GLY A 88 -0.39 -1.25 -17.05
C GLY A 88 -1.33 -0.52 -18.00
N ASP A 89 -1.56 -1.13 -19.17
CA ASP A 89 -2.44 -0.61 -20.22
C ASP A 89 -3.94 -0.85 -19.97
N LEU A 90 -4.32 -1.60 -18.92
CA LEU A 90 -5.72 -1.86 -18.59
C LEU A 90 -6.33 -0.70 -17.76
N PRO A 91 -7.22 0.14 -18.34
CA PRO A 91 -7.84 1.22 -17.58
C PRO A 91 -8.84 0.68 -16.56
N LEU A 92 -8.73 1.13 -15.31
CA LEU A 92 -9.70 0.79 -14.27
C LEU A 92 -10.78 1.86 -14.13
N GLY A 93 -10.43 3.14 -14.27
CA GLY A 93 -11.37 4.25 -14.14
C GLY A 93 -10.71 5.53 -13.65
N SER A 94 -11.52 6.52 -13.32
CA SER A 94 -11.05 7.82 -12.83
C SER A 94 -12.00 8.44 -11.81
N ALA A 95 -11.46 9.26 -10.92
CA ALA A 95 -12.24 10.00 -9.93
C ALA A 95 -11.54 11.29 -9.50
N LYS A 96 -12.28 12.18 -8.84
CA LYS A 96 -11.66 13.28 -8.11
C LYS A 96 -10.79 12.76 -6.97
N GLY A 97 -9.60 13.33 -6.82
CA GLY A 97 -8.68 12.97 -5.74
C GLY A 97 -9.35 13.05 -4.36
N ALA A 98 -9.21 12.01 -3.55
CA ALA A 98 -9.83 11.88 -2.24
C ALA A 98 -8.95 11.07 -1.29
N ARG A 99 -9.21 11.17 0.02
CA ARG A 99 -8.49 10.37 1.05
C ARG A 99 -8.69 8.87 0.87
N GLN A 100 -9.81 8.48 0.30
CA GLN A 100 -10.13 7.09 -0.03
C GLN A 100 -10.76 7.06 -1.41
N LEU A 101 -10.23 6.21 -2.28
CA LEU A 101 -10.83 5.83 -3.54
C LEU A 101 -10.99 4.31 -3.56
N THR A 102 -11.92 3.83 -4.37
CA THR A 102 -12.36 2.44 -4.45
C THR A 102 -12.73 2.14 -5.90
N PRO A 103 -12.81 0.85 -6.31
CA PRO A 103 -13.34 0.46 -7.61
C PRO A 103 -14.72 1.08 -7.91
N LEU A 104 -15.59 1.20 -6.91
CA LEU A 104 -16.88 1.88 -7.04
C LEU A 104 -16.71 3.37 -7.40
N THR A 105 -15.94 4.11 -6.60
CA THR A 105 -15.81 5.57 -6.77
C THR A 105 -15.08 5.99 -8.05
N ILE A 106 -14.25 5.12 -8.62
CA ILE A 106 -13.55 5.39 -9.90
C ILE A 106 -14.35 4.93 -11.13
N THR A 107 -15.48 4.24 -10.94
CA THR A 107 -16.34 3.79 -12.03
C THR A 107 -17.40 4.85 -12.31
N GLU A 108 -17.31 5.48 -13.47
CA GLU A 108 -18.22 6.56 -13.84
C GLU A 108 -19.67 6.08 -13.90
N GLY A 109 -20.55 6.79 -13.20
CA GLY A 109 -22.00 6.53 -13.19
C GLY A 109 -22.43 5.27 -12.43
N ALA A 110 -21.53 4.61 -11.69
CA ALA A 110 -21.91 3.51 -10.81
C ALA A 110 -22.38 4.05 -9.44
N ASP A 111 -23.60 3.67 -9.04
CA ASP A 111 -24.20 4.08 -7.76
C ASP A 111 -24.00 3.04 -6.64
N ALA A 112 -23.68 1.79 -7.01
CA ALA A 112 -23.58 0.67 -6.09
C ALA A 112 -22.52 -0.34 -6.56
N ALA A 113 -21.99 -1.14 -5.63
CA ALA A 113 -20.92 -2.10 -5.92
C ALA A 113 -21.42 -3.33 -6.70
N GLU A 114 -22.73 -3.49 -6.80
CA GLU A 114 -23.43 -4.48 -7.62
C GLU A 114 -23.49 -4.10 -9.12
N ASP A 115 -23.07 -2.89 -9.51
CA ASP A 115 -22.88 -2.55 -10.93
C ASP A 115 -21.87 -3.54 -11.55
N ASP A 116 -22.22 -4.13 -12.70
CA ASP A 116 -21.41 -5.18 -13.35
C ASP A 116 -19.95 -4.72 -13.52
N ARG A 117 -19.71 -3.45 -13.88
CA ARG A 117 -18.37 -2.88 -14.09
C ARG A 117 -17.58 -2.82 -12.80
N VAL A 118 -18.23 -2.47 -11.70
CA VAL A 118 -17.62 -2.43 -10.37
C VAL A 118 -17.32 -3.85 -9.91
N SER A 119 -18.31 -4.74 -10.01
CA SER A 119 -18.16 -6.14 -9.62
C SER A 119 -17.02 -6.84 -10.37
N ASN A 120 -16.91 -6.60 -11.68
CA ASN A 120 -15.83 -7.15 -12.51
C ASN A 120 -14.45 -6.62 -12.09
N LYS A 121 -14.33 -5.33 -11.71
CA LYS A 121 -13.08 -4.78 -11.16
C LYS A 121 -12.72 -5.44 -9.82
N LEU A 122 -13.69 -5.65 -8.93
CA LEU A 122 -13.47 -6.35 -7.65
C LEU A 122 -13.01 -7.79 -7.88
N VAL A 123 -13.69 -8.51 -8.78
CA VAL A 123 -13.32 -9.88 -9.16
C VAL A 123 -11.89 -9.93 -9.69
N LEU A 124 -11.53 -9.03 -10.60
CA LEU A 124 -10.17 -8.98 -11.15
C LEU A 124 -9.14 -8.70 -10.05
N LEU A 125 -9.29 -7.61 -9.30
CA LEU A 125 -8.30 -7.19 -8.30
C LEU A 125 -8.05 -8.29 -7.25
N GLN A 126 -9.11 -8.90 -6.72
CA GLN A 126 -8.99 -9.96 -5.72
C GLN A 126 -8.46 -11.28 -6.31
N THR A 127 -8.69 -11.54 -7.61
CA THR A 127 -8.13 -12.71 -8.31
C THR A 127 -6.62 -12.56 -8.51
N LEU A 128 -6.16 -11.34 -8.79
CA LEU A 128 -4.76 -11.02 -9.06
C LEU A 128 -3.88 -10.94 -7.81
N ASP A 129 -4.47 -10.97 -6.62
CA ASP A 129 -3.72 -10.89 -5.37
C ASP A 129 -2.69 -12.03 -5.26
N GLN A 130 -1.42 -11.62 -5.14
CA GLN A 130 -0.26 -12.51 -5.32
C GLN A 130 -0.31 -13.73 -4.39
N ASP A 131 -0.59 -13.51 -3.11
CA ASP A 131 -0.61 -14.57 -2.10
C ASP A 131 -2.02 -15.05 -1.75
N GLY A 132 -3.05 -14.44 -2.35
CA GLY A 132 -4.45 -14.79 -2.15
C GLY A 132 -4.99 -14.48 -0.75
N ASP A 133 -4.24 -13.78 0.11
CA ASP A 133 -4.69 -13.37 1.44
C ASP A 133 -5.14 -11.90 1.45
N LEU A 134 -6.39 -11.70 1.05
CA LEU A 134 -7.02 -10.37 1.01
C LEU A 134 -7.06 -9.62 2.37
N ASN A 135 -6.75 -10.29 3.50
CA ASN A 135 -6.68 -9.66 4.81
C ASN A 135 -5.40 -8.84 5.02
N ASN A 136 -4.35 -9.11 4.25
CA ASN A 136 -3.08 -8.39 4.34
C ASN A 136 -2.93 -7.27 3.29
N GLY A 137 -3.89 -7.17 2.36
CA GLY A 137 -3.89 -6.23 1.24
C GLY A 137 -4.24 -6.95 -0.06
N ILE A 138 -4.19 -6.23 -1.18
CA ILE A 138 -4.14 -6.82 -2.52
C ILE A 138 -2.80 -6.44 -3.13
N GLN A 139 -2.00 -7.43 -3.52
CA GLN A 139 -0.66 -7.20 -4.06
C GLN A 139 -0.59 -7.53 -5.55
N ILE A 140 -0.48 -6.48 -6.36
CA ILE A 140 -0.29 -6.59 -7.82
C ILE A 140 1.18 -6.26 -8.13
N THR A 141 2.00 -7.30 -8.21
CA THR A 141 3.42 -7.13 -8.52
C THR A 141 3.64 -6.57 -9.93
N GLU A 142 4.83 -6.05 -10.19
CA GLU A 142 5.21 -5.57 -11.53
C GLU A 142 5.08 -6.66 -12.60
N ALA A 143 5.42 -7.91 -12.27
CA ALA A 143 5.29 -9.04 -13.18
C ALA A 143 3.81 -9.36 -13.49
N ILE A 144 2.93 -9.36 -12.48
CA ILE A 144 1.49 -9.54 -12.68
C ILE A 144 0.93 -8.41 -13.53
N ARG A 145 1.29 -7.16 -13.21
CA ARG A 145 0.86 -5.97 -13.96
C ARG A 145 1.28 -6.02 -15.42
N THR A 146 2.50 -6.48 -15.70
CA THR A 146 3.00 -6.64 -17.08
C THR A 146 2.10 -7.61 -17.87
N LEU A 147 1.80 -8.79 -17.31
CA LEU A 147 0.92 -9.75 -17.98
C LEU A 147 -0.52 -9.25 -18.11
N VAL A 148 -1.04 -8.49 -17.14
CA VAL A 148 -2.34 -7.83 -17.28
C VAL A 148 -2.32 -6.79 -18.40
N SER A 149 -1.24 -6.02 -18.53
CA SER A 149 -1.04 -5.05 -19.61
C SER A 149 -1.09 -5.74 -20.98
N ASP A 150 -0.34 -6.84 -21.13
CA ASP A 150 -0.27 -7.60 -22.38
C ASP A 150 -1.63 -8.21 -22.77
N ASN A 151 -2.47 -8.52 -21.78
CA ASN A 151 -3.80 -9.10 -21.96
C ASN A 151 -4.94 -8.06 -21.91
N ALA A 152 -4.64 -6.76 -21.78
CA ALA A 152 -5.64 -5.72 -21.50
C ALA A 152 -6.78 -5.69 -22.53
N ALA A 153 -6.48 -5.94 -23.81
CA ALA A 153 -7.47 -5.95 -24.89
C ALA A 153 -8.54 -7.05 -24.76
N GLY A 154 -8.27 -8.11 -23.99
CA GLY A 154 -9.21 -9.20 -23.74
C GLY A 154 -10.09 -9.00 -22.50
N ILE A 155 -9.84 -7.96 -21.71
CA ILE A 155 -10.53 -7.71 -20.44
C ILE A 155 -11.54 -6.59 -20.65
N ASP A 156 -12.81 -6.98 -20.73
CA ASP A 156 -13.93 -6.06 -20.85
C ASP A 156 -14.66 -5.96 -19.50
N PHE A 157 -14.67 -4.79 -18.88
CA PHE A 157 -15.40 -4.57 -17.63
C PHE A 157 -16.89 -4.30 -17.84
N ASP A 158 -17.32 -3.92 -19.04
CA ASP A 158 -18.71 -3.57 -19.35
C ASP A 158 -19.58 -4.80 -19.66
N GLN A 159 -18.97 -5.99 -19.75
CA GLN A 159 -19.70 -7.24 -19.91
C GLN A 159 -20.44 -7.66 -18.63
N ALA A 160 -21.47 -8.50 -18.77
CA ALA A 160 -22.20 -9.05 -17.63
C ALA A 160 -21.28 -9.86 -16.70
N THR A 161 -21.40 -9.66 -15.38
CA THR A 161 -20.49 -10.29 -14.39
C THR A 161 -20.48 -11.81 -14.44
N GLY A 162 -21.61 -12.45 -14.78
CA GLY A 162 -21.68 -13.91 -14.94
C GLY A 162 -20.81 -14.47 -16.07
N SER A 163 -20.37 -13.64 -17.03
CA SER A 163 -19.48 -14.02 -18.13
C SER A 163 -18.02 -13.61 -17.89
N PHE A 164 -17.79 -12.62 -17.03
CA PHE A 164 -16.47 -12.04 -16.80
C PHE A 164 -15.41 -13.06 -16.40
N GLY A 165 -15.72 -13.97 -15.48
CA GLY A 165 -14.74 -14.98 -15.03
C GLY A 165 -14.23 -15.90 -16.15
N ALA A 166 -15.07 -16.23 -17.15
CA ALA A 166 -14.61 -17.00 -18.30
C ALA A 166 -13.63 -16.22 -19.19
N SER A 167 -13.80 -14.89 -19.29
CA SER A 167 -12.89 -14.03 -20.06
C SER A 167 -11.50 -13.89 -19.42
N LEU A 168 -11.36 -14.15 -18.12
CA LEU A 168 -10.07 -14.12 -17.41
C LEU A 168 -9.26 -15.41 -17.57
N ALA A 169 -9.83 -16.49 -18.12
CA ALA A 169 -9.14 -17.79 -18.20
C ALA A 169 -7.79 -17.74 -18.96
N PRO A 170 -7.63 -17.01 -20.08
CA PRO A 170 -6.34 -16.85 -20.75
C PRO A 170 -5.29 -16.18 -19.86
N LEU A 171 -5.65 -15.05 -19.22
CA LEU A 171 -4.77 -14.33 -18.31
C LEU A 171 -4.35 -15.20 -17.12
N LEU A 172 -5.29 -15.88 -16.48
CA LEU A 172 -4.98 -16.78 -15.35
C LEU A 172 -4.02 -17.90 -15.76
N THR A 173 -4.22 -18.48 -16.94
CA THR A 173 -3.32 -19.51 -17.47
C THR A 173 -1.90 -18.96 -17.64
N GLU A 174 -1.75 -17.72 -18.13
CA GLU A 174 -0.45 -17.08 -18.27
C GLU A 174 0.20 -16.75 -16.92
N LEU A 175 -0.56 -16.22 -15.96
CA LEU A 175 -0.07 -15.93 -14.61
C LEU A 175 0.44 -17.20 -13.90
N GLU A 176 -0.29 -18.31 -14.04
CA GLU A 176 0.09 -19.62 -13.49
C GLU A 176 1.33 -20.20 -14.16
N ASN A 177 1.40 -20.15 -15.50
CA ASN A 177 2.56 -20.65 -16.24
C ASN A 177 3.85 -19.87 -15.93
N ASN A 178 3.73 -18.63 -15.47
CA ASN A 178 4.84 -17.80 -15.02
C ASN A 178 5.09 -17.90 -13.49
N GLU A 179 4.37 -18.77 -12.77
CA GLU A 179 4.50 -19.02 -11.33
C GLU A 179 4.41 -17.73 -10.49
N LEU A 180 3.52 -16.80 -10.88
CA LEU A 180 3.48 -15.47 -10.25
C LEU A 180 2.68 -15.44 -8.93
N PHE A 181 1.85 -16.44 -8.66
CA PHE A 181 1.14 -16.58 -7.39
C PHE A 181 2.03 -17.27 -6.35
N THR A 182 1.99 -16.74 -5.13
CA THR A 182 2.79 -17.24 -3.99
C THR A 182 1.93 -17.83 -2.88
N ASP A 183 0.63 -18.02 -3.14
CA ASP A 183 -0.26 -18.69 -2.20
C ASP A 183 0.16 -20.15 -1.97
N THR A 184 -0.29 -20.72 -0.85
CA THR A 184 0.12 -22.08 -0.43
C THR A 184 -0.83 -23.17 -0.91
N ASP A 185 -1.88 -22.84 -1.66
CA ASP A 185 -2.81 -23.84 -2.20
C ASP A 185 -2.16 -24.54 -3.40
N PRO A 186 -2.03 -25.88 -3.39
CA PRO A 186 -1.44 -26.60 -4.52
C PRO A 186 -2.33 -26.64 -5.77
N ARG A 187 -3.56 -26.11 -5.71
CA ARG A 187 -4.52 -26.10 -6.82
C ARG A 187 -4.32 -24.85 -7.69
N PRO A 188 -4.64 -24.93 -9.00
CA PRO A 188 -4.69 -23.75 -9.87
C PRO A 188 -5.58 -22.64 -9.28
N ARG A 189 -5.11 -21.40 -9.40
CA ARG A 189 -5.83 -20.20 -8.99
C ARG A 189 -7.19 -20.16 -9.71
N GLN A 190 -8.24 -19.97 -8.92
CA GLN A 190 -9.57 -19.78 -9.45
C GLN A 190 -9.93 -18.31 -9.47
N VAL A 191 -10.73 -17.90 -10.46
CA VAL A 191 -11.36 -16.58 -10.45
C VAL A 191 -12.18 -16.43 -9.19
N ARG A 192 -12.05 -15.27 -8.53
CA ARG A 192 -12.86 -14.91 -7.37
C ARG A 192 -14.35 -14.89 -7.74
N ASP A 193 -15.19 -15.54 -6.94
CA ASP A 193 -16.64 -15.45 -7.11
C ASP A 193 -17.11 -14.00 -6.88
N ALA A 194 -18.05 -13.52 -7.70
CA ALA A 194 -18.49 -12.13 -7.65
C ALA A 194 -19.20 -11.75 -6.35
N ALA A 195 -20.00 -12.66 -5.76
CA ALA A 195 -20.64 -12.40 -4.49
C ALA A 195 -19.63 -12.37 -3.35
N ASP A 196 -18.63 -13.25 -3.40
CA ASP A 196 -17.50 -13.26 -2.47
C ASP A 196 -16.62 -12.01 -2.59
N ALA A 197 -16.42 -11.51 -3.82
CA ALA A 197 -15.67 -10.28 -4.08
C ALA A 197 -16.39 -9.06 -3.50
N LEU A 198 -17.69 -8.96 -3.76
CA LEU A 198 -18.55 -7.92 -3.20
C LEU A 198 -18.61 -7.97 -1.67
N ALA A 199 -18.73 -9.17 -1.09
CA ALA A 199 -18.75 -9.35 0.36
C ALA A 199 -17.43 -8.93 1.01
N HIS A 200 -16.30 -9.21 0.36
CA HIS A 200 -14.99 -8.73 0.80
C HIS A 200 -14.92 -7.20 0.76
N PHE A 201 -15.26 -6.60 -0.39
CA PHE A 201 -15.27 -5.15 -0.58
C PHE A 201 -16.14 -4.42 0.45
N SER A 202 -17.32 -4.96 0.74
CA SER A 202 -18.24 -4.39 1.73
C SER A 202 -17.65 -4.41 3.15
N ARG A 203 -16.87 -5.44 3.50
CA ARG A 203 -16.17 -5.51 4.79
C ARG A 203 -14.99 -4.55 4.86
N SER A 204 -14.24 -4.39 3.77
CA SER A 204 -13.05 -3.53 3.74
C SER A 204 -13.37 -2.03 3.71
N THR A 205 -14.54 -1.67 3.18
CA THR A 205 -15.00 -0.27 3.09
C THR A 205 -16.08 0.11 4.12
N GLY A 206 -16.62 -0.85 4.85
CA GLY A 206 -17.59 -0.63 5.92
C GLY A 206 -17.03 0.20 7.07
N ALA A 207 -17.89 0.95 7.76
CA ALA A 207 -17.49 1.72 8.93
C ALA A 207 -16.92 0.79 10.01
N ARG A 208 -15.65 1.00 10.40
CA ARG A 208 -15.04 0.32 11.55
C ARG A 208 -15.83 0.68 12.81
N THR A 209 -16.70 -0.23 13.25
CA THR A 209 -17.31 -0.14 14.58
C THR A 209 -16.26 -0.58 15.58
N VAL A 210 -15.58 0.38 16.19
CA VAL A 210 -14.68 0.11 17.32
C VAL A 210 -15.57 -0.11 18.54
N VAL A 211 -15.65 -1.35 19.02
CA VAL A 211 -16.37 -1.73 20.25
C VAL A 211 -15.44 -1.60 21.46
#